data_AF-V9I3U3-F1
#
_entry.id   AF-V9I3U3-F1
#
_cell.length_a   1.000
_cell.length_b   1.000
_cell.length_c   1.000
_cell.angle_alpha   90.00
_cell.angle_beta   90.00
_cell.angle_gamma   90.00
#
_symmetry.space_group_name_H-M   'P 1'
#
loop_
_entity.id
_entity.type
_entity.pdbx_description
1 polymer ?
#
loop_
_entity_poly.entity_id
_entity_poly.type
_entity_poly.pdbx_seq_one_letter_code
_entity_poly.pdbx_strand_id
1 'polypeptide(L)' 'KCFENVCELDLIFHADAAHQVLDELVMGGMVLQTNMA' A
#
# COMPACT_ATOMS: atom_id res chain seq x y z
N LYS A 1 -6.29 5.05 4.73
CA LYS A 1 -5.55 5.35 5.99
C LYS A 1 -4.87 4.07 6.50
N CYS A 2 -3.77 3.66 5.87
CA CYS A 2 -3.06 2.41 6.25
C CYS A 2 -1.71 2.69 6.92
N PHE A 3 -1.12 3.85 6.63
CA PHE A 3 0.05 4.38 7.33
C PHE A 3 -0.22 5.86 7.64
N GLU A 4 0.08 6.28 8.87
CA GLU A 4 0.02 7.69 9.28
C GLU A 4 1.46 8.18 9.45
N ASN A 5 1.89 9.13 8.59
CA ASN A 5 3.26 9.64 8.54
C ASN A 5 4.33 8.56 8.27
N VAL A 6 4.18 7.83 7.16
CA VAL A 6 5.09 6.74 6.78
C VAL A 6 6.53 7.22 6.60
N CYS A 7 7.47 6.48 7.16
CA CYS A 7 8.91 6.63 6.88
C CYS A 7 9.49 5.33 6.29
N GLU A 8 10.75 5.36 5.85
CA GLU A 8 11.40 4.22 5.21
C GLU A 8 11.48 2.98 6.11
N LEU A 9 11.63 3.16 7.43
CA LEU A 9 11.67 2.05 8.37
C LEU A 9 10.32 1.35 8.48
N ASP A 10 9.21 2.07 8.33
CA ASP A 10 7.87 1.47 8.35
C ASP A 10 7.68 0.51 7.18
N LEU A 11 8.19 0.86 5.99
CA LEU A 11 8.14 -0.02 4.82
C LEU A 11 9.04 -1.24 4.96
N ILE A 12 10.22 -1.09 5.57
CA ILE A 12 11.17 -2.18 5.80
C ILE A 12 10.61 -3.18 6.82
N PHE A 13 10.03 -2.69 7.92
CA PHE A 13 9.53 -3.54 9.01
C PHE A 13 8.08 -4.01 8.84
N HIS A 14 7.29 -3.36 7.98
CA HIS A 14 5.89 -3.70 7.71
C HIS A 14 5.62 -3.92 6.21
N ALA A 15 6.53 -4.61 5.52
CA ALA A 15 6.40 -4.91 4.09
C ALA A 15 5.10 -5.64 3.75
N ASP A 16 4.64 -6.54 4.63
CA ASP A 16 3.38 -7.28 4.43
C ASP A 16 2.15 -6.36 4.37
N ALA A 17 2.11 -5.34 5.24
CA ALA A 17 1.05 -4.35 5.23
C ALA A 17 1.10 -3.48 3.96
N ALA A 18 2.29 -3.16 3.46
CA ALA A 18 2.46 -2.47 2.19
C ALA A 18 2.01 -3.33 1.00
N HIS A 19 2.33 -4.63 1.00
CA HIS A 19 1.88 -5.57 -0.03
C HIS A 19 0.35 -5.72 -0.04
N GLN A 20 -0.29 -5.82 1.12
CA GLN A 20 -1.75 -5.90 1.20
C GLN A 20 -2.42 -4.66 0.57
N VAL A 21 -1.89 -3.47 0.86
CA VAL A 21 -2.41 -2.23 0.25
C VAL A 21 -2.17 -2.19 -1.27
N LEU A 22 -1.02 -2.69 -1.73
CA LEU A 22 -0.71 -2.75 -3.17
C LEU A 22 -1.63 -3.72 -3.91
N ASP A 23 -1.97 -4.87 -3.30
CA ASP A 23 -2.88 -5.86 -3.88
C ASP A 23 -4.32 -5.31 -4.01
N GLU A 24 -4.73 -4.41 -3.12
CA GLU A 24 -6.00 -3.69 -3.21
C GLU A 24 -5.97 -2.61 -4.31
N LEU A 25 -4.81 -2.01 -4.57
CA LEU A 25 -4.64 -0.92 -5.53
C LEU A 25 -4.44 -1.41 -6.97
N VAL A 26 -3.73 -2.53 -7.13
CA VAL A 26 -3.26 -3.05 -8.42
C VAL A 26 -3.42 -4.57 -8.47
N MET A 27 -4.04 -5.08 -9.53
CA MET A 27 -4.02 -6.52 -9.85
C MET A 27 -3.58 -6.74 -11.28
N GLY A 28 -2.67 -7.70 -11.49
CA GLY A 28 -2.21 -8.08 -12.83
C GLY A 28 -1.57 -6.94 -13.64
N GLY A 29 -1.00 -5.94 -12.96
CA GLY A 29 -0.44 -4.74 -13.59
C GLY A 29 -1.47 -3.67 -13.99
N MET A 30 -2.74 -3.86 -13.65
CA MET A 30 -3.81 -2.89 -13.84
C MET A 30 -4.17 -2.20 -12.53
N VAL A 31 -4.32 -0.88 -12.56
CA VAL A 31 -4.79 -0.10 -11.41
C VAL A 31 -6.29 -0.30 -11.25
N LEU A 32 -6.71 -0.74 -10.06
CA LEU A 32 -8.11 -1.00 -9.72
C LEU A 32 -8.78 0.19 -9.06
N GLN A 33 -8.05 0.86 -8.18
CA GLN A 33 -8.59 1.96 -7.38
C GLN A 33 -7.62 3.14 -7.41
N THR A 34 -8.13 4.30 -7.81
CA THR A 34 -7.37 5.58 -7.81
C THR A 34 -7.90 6.55 -6.77
N ASN A 35 -9.09 6.29 -6.23
CA ASN A 35 -9.69 7.10 -5.19
C ASN A 35 -9.30 6.55 -3.81
N MET A 36 -8.56 7.36 -3.05
CA MET A 36 -8.11 7.08 -1.68
C MET A 36 -8.85 7.94 -0.63
N ALA A 37 -9.94 8.61 -1.03
CA ALA A 37 -10.76 9.45 -0.16
C ALA A 37 -11.55 8.64 0.88
#